data_AF-A0A8S4GE36-F1
#
_entry.id   AF-A0A8S4GE36-F1
#
_cell.length_a   1.000
_cell.length_b   1.000
_cell.length_c   1.000
_cell.angle_alpha   90.00
_cell.angle_beta   90.00
_cell.angle_gamma   90.00
#
_symmetry.space_group_name_H-M   'P 1'
#
loop_
_entity.id
_entity.type
_entity.pdbx_description
1 polymer ?
#
loop_
_entity_poly.entity_id
_entity_poly.type
_entity_poly.pdbx_seq_one_letter_code
_entity_poly.pdbx_strand_id
1 'polypeptide(L)'
;MGHVANFVETEQIVERGGERCSFVQTRGSIPLFWTQYPNLKYKPSMSLSPQDHVAAYTRHLRDQQQRYGSQVLVNLIDQRGKEEALEQGYRACVAAAALPGVRYEPFDFHAECRGMRYDRLRVLTDRIHHEQLVQYTRYEPFDFHAECRGMRYDRLRVLTDRIHHEQTEFGYFLSRGGTVLLRQSGVFRTNCVDCLDRTNVLQSELARRQLIA
;
A
#
# COMPACT_ATOMS: atom_id res chain seq x y z
N MET A 1 -20.49 -6.52 -13.02
CA MET A 1 -20.36 -5.73 -11.77
C MET A 1 -19.25 -6.33 -10.93
N GLY A 2 -18.29 -5.54 -10.45
CA GLY A 2 -17.03 -6.00 -9.85
C GLY A 2 -15.84 -5.08 -10.13
N HIS A 3 -16.04 -4.00 -10.91
CA HIS A 3 -15.07 -2.93 -11.07
C HIS A 3 -15.25 -1.91 -9.96
N VAL A 4 -14.13 -1.43 -9.43
CA VAL A 4 -14.08 -0.36 -8.42
C VAL A 4 -14.12 1.01 -9.09
N ALA A 5 -14.61 2.02 -8.38
CA ALA A 5 -14.71 3.38 -8.92
C ALA A 5 -13.35 3.97 -9.30
N ASN A 6 -12.35 3.80 -8.43
CA ASN A 6 -10.97 4.21 -8.70
C ASN A 6 -10.05 2.99 -8.63
N PHE A 7 -9.18 2.84 -9.63
CA PHE A 7 -8.11 1.86 -9.68
C PHE A 7 -6.88 2.49 -10.32
N VAL A 8 -5.73 2.33 -9.69
CA VAL A 8 -4.43 2.82 -10.16
C VAL A 8 -3.41 1.73 -9.96
N GLU A 9 -2.64 1.46 -11.02
CA GLU A 9 -1.43 0.66 -10.96
C GLU A 9 -0.23 1.60 -10.89
N THR A 10 0.74 1.27 -10.05
CA THR A 10 2.00 2.01 -9.92
C THR A 10 3.13 1.03 -10.12
N GLU A 11 3.94 1.28 -11.15
CA GLU A 11 5.11 0.48 -11.47
C GLU A 11 6.37 1.33 -11.24
N GLN A 12 7.32 0.79 -10.50
CA GLN A 12 8.65 1.38 -10.35
C GLN A 12 9.68 0.53 -11.09
N ILE A 13 10.37 1.15 -12.04
CA ILE A 13 11.34 0.49 -12.91
C ILE A 13 12.73 1.04 -12.62
N VAL A 14 13.69 0.14 -12.45
CA VAL A 14 15.11 0.48 -12.34
C VAL A 14 15.89 -0.32 -13.38
N GLU A 15 16.76 0.36 -14.12
CA GLU A 15 17.63 -0.27 -15.12
C GLU A 15 19.08 0.09 -14.84
N ARG A 16 19.94 -0.92 -14.71
CA ARG A 16 21.37 -0.75 -14.45
C ARG A 16 22.16 -1.91 -15.04
N GLY A 17 23.22 -1.60 -15.80
CA GLY A 17 24.16 -2.62 -16.27
C GLY A 17 23.54 -3.73 -17.14
N GLY A 18 22.47 -3.42 -17.88
CA GLY A 18 21.74 -4.40 -18.72
C GLY A 18 20.77 -5.30 -17.94
N GLU A 19 20.61 -5.07 -16.64
CA GLU A 19 19.54 -5.62 -15.81
C GLU A 19 18.41 -4.59 -15.68
N ARG A 20 17.18 -5.05 -15.83
CA ARG A 20 15.96 -4.26 -15.64
C ARG A 20 15.10 -4.95 -14.60
N CYS A 21 14.82 -4.25 -13.51
CA CYS A 21 13.84 -4.67 -12.51
C CYS A 21 12.59 -3.78 -12.52
N SER A 22 11.47 -4.37 -12.13
CA SER A 22 10.20 -3.68 -11.99
C SER A 22 9.46 -4.20 -10.76
N PHE A 23 8.83 -3.29 -10.02
CA PHE A 23 7.96 -3.62 -8.90
C PHE A 23 6.61 -2.92 -9.06
N VAL A 24 5.54 -3.71 -9.08
CA VAL A 24 4.17 -3.27 -9.30
C VAL A 24 3.39 -3.25 -7.98
N GLN A 25 2.62 -2.20 -7.77
CA GLN A 25 1.67 -2.07 -6.68
C GLN A 25 0.33 -1.57 -7.19
N THR A 26 -0.75 -1.91 -6.50
CA THR A 26 -2.08 -1.46 -6.87
C THR A 26 -2.70 -0.60 -5.77
N ARG A 27 -3.56 0.32 -6.18
CA ARG A 27 -4.36 1.16 -5.31
C ARG A 27 -5.77 1.21 -5.87
N GLY A 28 -6.77 1.16 -5.02
CA GLY A 28 -8.14 1.34 -5.48
C GLY A 28 -9.12 1.64 -4.38
N SER A 29 -10.34 1.97 -4.80
CA SER A 29 -11.48 2.06 -3.88
C SER A 29 -11.77 0.70 -3.25
N ILE A 30 -12.40 0.74 -2.08
CA ILE A 30 -12.89 -0.46 -1.40
C ILE A 30 -13.97 -1.10 -2.28
N PRO A 31 -13.86 -2.39 -2.65
CA PRO A 31 -14.73 -3.08 -3.60
C PRO A 31 -16.07 -3.51 -2.97
N LEU A 32 -16.77 -2.55 -2.38
CA LEU A 32 -18.11 -2.69 -1.81
C LEU A 32 -19.05 -1.70 -2.48
N PHE A 33 -20.35 -1.92 -2.35
CA PHE A 33 -21.36 -0.97 -2.80
C PHE A 33 -21.60 0.07 -1.71
N TRP A 34 -20.83 1.16 -1.73
CA TRP A 34 -20.94 2.24 -0.77
C TRP A 34 -21.15 3.57 -1.47
N THR A 35 -21.82 4.48 -0.79
CA THR A 35 -22.04 5.85 -1.26
C THR A 35 -21.58 6.84 -0.19
N GLN A 36 -21.10 7.98 -0.68
CA GLN A 36 -20.80 9.14 0.15
C GLN A 36 -21.50 10.32 -0.49
N TYR A 37 -22.61 10.75 0.09
CA TYR A 37 -23.35 11.89 -0.45
C TYR A 37 -22.61 13.18 -0.11
N PRO A 38 -22.28 14.02 -1.12
CA PRO A 38 -21.66 15.30 -0.85
C PRO A 38 -22.60 16.15 0.01
N ASN A 39 -22.11 16.65 1.13
CA ASN A 39 -22.81 17.58 1.99
C ASN A 39 -21.84 18.67 2.47
N LEU A 40 -22.36 19.71 3.15
CA LEU A 40 -21.54 20.81 3.66
C LEU A 40 -20.52 20.41 4.74
N LYS A 41 -20.50 19.13 5.18
CA LYS A 41 -19.53 18.65 6.16
C LYS A 41 -18.23 18.30 5.45
N TYR A 42 -17.11 18.68 6.06
CA TYR A 42 -15.75 18.37 5.59
C TYR A 42 -15.51 16.89 5.27
N LYS A 43 -16.21 15.98 5.96
CA LYS A 43 -16.21 14.54 5.66
C LYS A 43 -17.61 13.96 5.79
N PRO A 44 -18.33 13.73 4.68
CA PRO A 44 -19.67 13.13 4.70
C PRO A 44 -19.62 11.68 5.20
N SER A 45 -20.68 11.24 5.87
CA SER A 45 -20.82 9.84 6.31
C SER A 45 -20.98 8.91 5.11
N MET A 46 -20.39 7.73 5.21
CA MET A 46 -20.54 6.68 4.20
C MET A 46 -21.68 5.74 4.57
N SER A 47 -22.42 5.30 3.57
CA SER A 47 -23.52 4.35 3.72
C SER A 47 -23.29 3.14 2.82
N LEU A 48 -23.46 1.94 3.38
CA LEU A 48 -23.46 0.69 2.61
C LEU A 48 -24.82 0.49 1.96
N SER A 49 -24.81 0.10 0.69
CA SER A 49 -26.02 -0.32 -0.02
C SER A 49 -26.45 -1.72 0.42
N PRO A 50 -27.75 -2.07 0.42
CA PRO A 50 -28.23 -3.40 0.80
C PRO A 50 -27.96 -4.50 -0.25
N GLN A 51 -26.91 -4.35 -1.07
CA GLN A 51 -26.56 -5.26 -2.16
C GLN A 51 -25.64 -6.38 -1.69
N ASP A 52 -25.49 -7.43 -2.51
CA ASP A 52 -24.56 -8.52 -2.23
C ASP A 52 -23.10 -8.06 -2.43
N HIS A 53 -22.52 -7.57 -1.32
CA HIS A 53 -21.14 -7.15 -1.26
C HIS A 53 -20.14 -8.31 -1.42
N VAL A 54 -20.47 -9.50 -0.93
CA VAL A 54 -19.55 -10.66 -0.94
C VAL A 54 -19.35 -11.12 -2.38
N ALA A 55 -20.42 -11.19 -3.18
CA ALA A 55 -20.32 -11.54 -4.60
C ALA A 55 -19.49 -10.52 -5.39
N ALA A 56 -19.70 -9.22 -5.14
CA ALA A 56 -18.94 -8.15 -5.82
C ALA A 56 -17.46 -8.14 -5.41
N TYR A 57 -17.18 -8.22 -4.10
CA TYR A 57 -15.83 -8.36 -3.55
C TYR A 57 -15.11 -9.58 -4.15
N THR A 58 -15.78 -10.74 -4.14
CA THR A 58 -15.20 -12.00 -4.62
C THR A 58 -14.84 -11.92 -6.09
N ARG A 59 -15.74 -11.37 -6.91
CA ARG A 59 -15.48 -11.21 -8.35
C ARG A 59 -14.32 -10.24 -8.59
N HIS A 60 -14.29 -9.14 -7.85
CA HIS A 60 -13.21 -8.17 -7.95
C HIS A 60 -11.85 -8.79 -7.60
N LEU A 61 -11.75 -9.48 -6.49
CA LEU A 61 -10.49 -10.06 -6.03
C LEU A 61 -10.01 -11.20 -6.92
N ARG A 62 -10.91 -12.05 -7.43
CA ARG A 62 -10.52 -13.09 -8.41
C ARG A 62 -9.92 -12.50 -9.68
N ASP A 63 -10.50 -11.41 -10.16
CA ASP A 63 -9.97 -10.68 -11.30
C ASP A 63 -8.59 -10.05 -11.01
N GLN A 64 -8.38 -9.53 -9.80
CA GLN A 64 -7.06 -9.05 -9.37
C GLN A 64 -6.04 -10.19 -9.26
N GLN A 65 -6.43 -11.33 -8.70
CA GLN A 65 -5.56 -12.50 -8.55
C GLN A 65 -5.16 -13.09 -9.91
N GLN A 66 -6.05 -13.06 -10.89
CA GLN A 66 -5.74 -13.50 -12.24
C GLN A 66 -4.67 -12.64 -12.91
N ARG A 67 -4.64 -11.34 -12.64
CA ARG A 67 -3.68 -10.39 -13.24
C ARG A 67 -2.35 -10.33 -12.49
N TYR A 68 -2.42 -10.31 -11.17
CA TYR A 68 -1.28 -9.93 -10.31
C TYR A 68 -0.87 -11.02 -9.31
N GLY A 69 -1.56 -12.16 -9.28
CA GLY A 69 -1.28 -13.24 -8.33
C GLY A 69 -1.76 -12.93 -6.92
N SER A 70 -0.99 -13.36 -5.90
CA SER A 70 -1.37 -13.19 -4.49
C SER A 70 -1.58 -11.72 -4.12
N GLN A 71 -2.49 -11.46 -3.18
CA GLN A 71 -2.90 -10.11 -2.81
C GLN A 71 -2.70 -9.87 -1.31
N VAL A 72 -2.03 -8.78 -0.96
CA VAL A 72 -2.08 -8.23 0.41
C VAL A 72 -2.87 -6.93 0.37
N LEU A 73 -4.06 -6.95 0.98
CA LEU A 73 -4.98 -5.82 1.08
C LEU A 73 -4.61 -4.99 2.31
N VAL A 74 -3.88 -3.89 2.09
CA VAL A 74 -3.56 -2.94 3.15
C VAL A 74 -4.66 -1.90 3.23
N ASN A 75 -5.40 -1.88 4.32
CA ASN A 75 -6.54 -0.99 4.50
C ASN A 75 -6.22 0.13 5.48
N LEU A 76 -6.16 1.37 4.98
CA LEU A 76 -5.74 2.56 5.74
C LEU A 76 -6.90 3.39 6.30
N ILE A 77 -8.12 2.87 6.25
CA ILE A 77 -9.31 3.57 6.74
C ILE A 77 -9.36 3.58 8.28
N ASP A 78 -10.00 4.60 8.81
CA ASP A 78 -10.20 4.79 10.24
C ASP A 78 -11.10 3.68 10.78
N GLN A 79 -10.65 2.99 11.83
CA GLN A 79 -11.42 1.89 12.42
C GLN A 79 -12.53 2.38 13.35
N ARG A 80 -12.65 3.70 13.54
CA ARG A 80 -13.63 4.34 14.41
C ARG A 80 -14.26 5.54 13.74
N GLY A 81 -15.52 5.81 14.06
CA GLY A 81 -16.22 7.01 13.61
C GLY A 81 -16.81 6.85 12.22
N LYS A 82 -16.57 7.80 11.32
CA LYS A 82 -17.33 7.88 10.05
C LYS A 82 -17.01 6.79 9.03
N GLU A 83 -15.88 6.11 9.17
CA GLU A 83 -15.44 5.04 8.26
C GLU A 83 -15.65 3.63 8.83
N GLU A 84 -16.04 3.54 10.10
CA GLU A 84 -16.17 2.29 10.83
C GLU A 84 -17.14 1.29 10.17
N ALA A 85 -18.30 1.78 9.70
CA ALA A 85 -19.26 0.92 9.00
C ALA A 85 -18.69 0.31 7.71
N LEU A 86 -17.87 1.07 6.97
CA LEU A 86 -17.22 0.60 5.75
C LEU A 86 -16.09 -0.40 6.06
N GLU A 87 -15.34 -0.16 7.14
CA GLU A 87 -14.31 -1.10 7.62
C GLU A 87 -14.91 -2.42 8.06
N GLN A 88 -15.96 -2.39 8.88
CA GLN A 88 -16.66 -3.57 9.34
C GLN A 88 -17.25 -4.36 8.16
N GLY A 89 -17.88 -3.66 7.20
CA GLY A 89 -18.39 -4.28 5.98
C GLY A 89 -17.29 -4.95 5.15
N TYR A 90 -16.13 -4.31 5.03
CA TYR A 90 -15.01 -4.86 4.27
C TYR A 90 -14.40 -6.08 4.95
N ARG A 91 -14.18 -6.00 6.26
CA ARG A 91 -13.71 -7.11 7.09
C ARG A 91 -14.67 -8.30 7.02
N ALA A 92 -15.98 -8.04 7.08
CA ALA A 92 -16.99 -9.09 6.95
C ALA A 92 -16.94 -9.76 5.56
N CYS A 93 -16.75 -9.01 4.48
CA CYS A 93 -16.63 -9.57 3.14
C CYS A 93 -15.36 -10.41 2.96
N VAL A 94 -14.22 -9.94 3.51
CA VAL A 94 -12.96 -10.69 3.52
C VAL A 94 -13.16 -12.04 4.24
N ALA A 95 -13.76 -12.01 5.43
CA ALA A 95 -14.01 -13.21 6.23
C ALA A 95 -14.99 -14.17 5.54
N ALA A 96 -16.07 -13.64 4.96
CA ALA A 96 -17.09 -14.45 4.28
C ALA A 96 -16.58 -15.09 2.98
N ALA A 97 -15.78 -14.36 2.20
CA ALA A 97 -15.25 -14.86 0.93
C ALA A 97 -14.08 -15.84 1.11
N ALA A 98 -13.28 -15.65 2.16
CA ALA A 98 -12.15 -16.52 2.55
C ALA A 98 -11.28 -16.97 1.36
N LEU A 99 -10.91 -16.02 0.50
CA LEU A 99 -10.20 -16.32 -0.74
C LEU A 99 -8.75 -16.76 -0.45
N PRO A 100 -8.29 -17.90 -1.00
CA PRO A 100 -6.91 -18.33 -0.87
C PRO A 100 -5.98 -17.34 -1.57
N GLY A 101 -4.80 -17.07 -1.01
CA GLY A 101 -3.84 -16.11 -1.58
C GLY A 101 -4.27 -14.65 -1.44
N VAL A 102 -5.22 -14.34 -0.55
CA VAL A 102 -5.59 -12.97 -0.17
C VAL A 102 -5.38 -12.79 1.34
N ARG A 103 -4.49 -11.88 1.71
CA ARG A 103 -4.29 -11.44 3.10
C ARG A 103 -4.90 -10.06 3.30
N TYR A 104 -5.59 -9.83 4.41
CA TYR A 104 -6.12 -8.53 4.80
C TYR A 104 -5.37 -7.99 6.01
N GLU A 105 -4.82 -6.78 5.89
CA GLU A 105 -4.08 -6.09 6.94
C GLU A 105 -4.73 -4.72 7.21
N PRO A 106 -5.59 -4.61 8.24
CA PRO A 106 -6.16 -3.34 8.65
C PRO A 106 -5.11 -2.52 9.42
N PHE A 107 -4.93 -1.27 9.02
CA PHE A 107 -3.98 -0.35 9.65
C PHE A 107 -4.65 1.01 9.87
N ASP A 108 -5.06 1.28 11.11
CA ASP A 108 -5.66 2.57 11.47
C ASP A 108 -4.56 3.65 11.50
N PHE A 109 -4.39 4.33 10.37
CA PHE A 109 -3.33 5.32 10.21
C PHE A 109 -3.42 6.45 11.24
N HIS A 110 -4.63 6.90 11.61
CA HIS A 110 -4.80 7.99 12.55
C HIS A 110 -4.60 7.55 14.01
N ALA A 111 -4.98 6.33 14.38
CA ALA A 111 -4.71 5.81 15.71
C ALA A 111 -3.22 5.49 15.90
N GLU A 112 -2.57 4.89 14.88
CA GLU A 112 -1.18 4.47 14.94
C GLU A 112 -0.18 5.63 14.81
N CYS A 113 -0.58 6.75 14.18
CA CYS A 113 0.25 7.94 13.99
C CYS A 113 -0.14 9.13 14.88
N ARG A 114 -0.98 8.95 15.91
CA ARG A 114 -1.42 10.04 16.81
C ARG A 114 -0.24 10.61 17.61
N GLY A 115 0.02 11.92 17.43
CA GLY A 115 0.93 12.69 18.30
C GLY A 115 2.24 13.18 17.68
N MET A 116 2.22 13.68 16.44
CA MET A 116 3.38 14.32 15.82
C MET A 116 3.88 15.56 16.60
N ARG A 117 4.70 15.34 17.65
CA ARG A 117 5.57 16.36 18.25
C ARG A 117 6.90 16.37 17.51
N TYR A 118 7.06 17.34 16.62
CA TYR A 118 8.14 17.46 15.65
C TYR A 118 9.53 17.76 16.25
N ASP A 119 9.64 18.20 17.51
CA ASP A 119 10.83 18.96 17.94
C ASP A 119 12.02 18.19 18.54
N ARG A 120 12.05 16.84 18.53
CA ARG A 120 13.13 16.09 19.23
C ARG A 120 13.86 14.98 18.46
N LEU A 121 13.62 14.78 17.17
CA LEU A 121 14.36 13.77 16.38
C LEU A 121 15.44 14.35 15.46
N ARG A 122 16.17 15.36 15.94
CA ARG A 122 17.52 15.65 15.41
C ARG A 122 18.61 14.77 16.05
N VAL A 123 18.29 13.98 17.06
CA VAL A 123 19.30 13.25 17.87
C VAL A 123 19.45 11.77 17.48
N LEU A 124 18.51 11.21 16.70
CA LEU A 124 18.50 9.78 16.37
C LEU A 124 18.91 9.47 14.93
N THR A 125 18.94 10.47 14.05
CA THR A 125 19.37 10.32 12.65
C THR A 125 20.89 10.16 12.51
N ASP A 126 21.67 10.67 13.47
CA ASP A 126 23.13 10.59 13.44
C ASP A 126 23.70 9.22 13.86
N ARG A 127 22.87 8.28 14.32
CA ARG A 127 23.33 6.99 14.86
C ARG A 127 23.09 5.78 13.96
N ILE A 128 22.30 5.91 12.90
CA ILE A 128 21.97 4.78 11.99
C ILE A 128 22.74 4.87 10.66
N HIS A 129 23.48 5.96 10.42
CA HIS A 129 24.31 6.13 9.22
C HIS A 129 25.74 5.60 9.33
N HIS A 130 26.11 4.94 10.43
CA HIS A 130 27.52 4.63 10.70
C HIS A 130 27.85 3.15 10.94
N GLU A 131 27.23 2.23 10.21
CA GLU A 131 27.81 0.89 10.05
C GLU A 131 27.39 0.23 8.72
N GLN A 132 28.39 0.04 7.85
CA GLN A 132 28.48 -0.84 6.65
C GLN A 132 27.81 -0.30 5.35
N LEU A 133 28.43 0.60 4.56
CA LEU A 133 29.38 0.39 3.41
C LEU A 133 28.82 -0.57 2.33
N VAL A 134 28.66 -0.25 1.02
CA VAL A 134 29.63 0.26 0.04
C VAL A 134 28.97 1.00 -1.16
N GLN A 135 29.50 2.19 -1.43
CA GLN A 135 29.67 2.99 -2.65
C GLN A 135 29.02 2.65 -4.03
N TYR A 136 28.64 3.76 -4.69
CA TYR A 136 28.34 4.02 -6.11
C TYR A 136 26.96 3.58 -6.63
N THR A 137 25.97 4.48 -6.50
CA THR A 137 25.10 4.88 -7.61
C THR A 137 24.63 6.31 -7.36
N ARG A 138 24.92 7.19 -8.32
CA ARG A 138 24.48 8.58 -8.34
C ARG A 138 22.97 8.57 -8.61
N TYR A 139 22.19 8.65 -7.54
CA TYR A 139 20.77 8.94 -7.55
C TYR A 139 20.60 10.38 -8.05
N GLU A 140 19.96 10.58 -9.21
CA GLU A 140 19.40 11.88 -9.57
C GLU A 140 18.23 12.12 -8.60
N PRO A 141 18.32 13.08 -7.68
CA PRO A 141 17.29 13.28 -6.69
C PRO A 141 16.04 13.85 -7.37
N PHE A 142 14.97 13.06 -7.42
CA PHE A 142 13.67 13.64 -7.16
C PHE A 142 13.75 14.17 -5.72
N ASP A 143 13.78 15.49 -5.56
CA ASP A 143 13.97 16.16 -4.27
C ASP A 143 12.73 15.97 -3.37
N PHE A 144 12.58 14.74 -2.90
CA PHE A 144 11.62 14.34 -1.89
C PHE A 144 12.02 14.90 -0.51
N HIS A 145 13.27 15.37 -0.34
CA HIS A 145 13.76 16.01 0.87
C HIS A 145 13.23 17.45 1.04
N ALA A 146 12.93 18.16 -0.06
CA ALA A 146 12.28 19.47 -0.05
C ALA A 146 10.78 19.37 0.27
N GLU A 147 10.08 18.35 -0.23
CA GLU A 147 8.63 18.15 -0.05
C GLU A 147 8.26 17.53 1.30
N CYS A 148 9.20 16.95 2.04
CA CYS A 148 8.91 16.07 3.19
C CYS A 148 9.71 16.43 4.47
N ARG A 149 9.82 17.72 4.79
CA ARG A 149 10.52 18.16 6.01
C ARG A 149 9.81 17.68 7.28
N GLY A 150 10.31 16.59 7.85
CA GLY A 150 10.02 16.16 9.23
C GLY A 150 9.54 14.72 9.42
N MET A 151 9.53 13.90 8.37
CA MET A 151 9.00 12.52 8.37
C MET A 151 9.60 11.61 9.46
N ARG A 152 8.77 11.17 10.41
CA ARG A 152 9.11 10.08 11.33
C ARG A 152 8.31 8.83 10.97
N TYR A 153 8.97 7.93 10.24
CA TYR A 153 8.41 6.71 9.66
C TYR A 153 8.43 5.50 10.59
N ASP A 154 8.75 5.68 11.88
CA ASP A 154 8.94 4.58 12.84
C ASP A 154 7.72 3.65 12.94
N ARG A 155 6.51 4.16 12.63
CA ARG A 155 5.26 3.38 12.65
C ARG A 155 4.96 2.68 11.33
N LEU A 156 5.48 3.18 10.19
CA LEU A 156 5.45 2.41 8.94
C LEU A 156 6.34 1.18 9.03
N ARG A 157 7.40 1.22 9.85
CA ARG A 157 8.18 0.01 10.16
C ARG A 157 7.31 -1.10 10.73
N VAL A 158 6.39 -0.79 11.65
CA VAL A 158 5.46 -1.80 12.19
C VAL A 158 4.65 -2.46 11.08
N LEU A 159 4.07 -1.68 10.18
CA LEU A 159 3.29 -2.23 9.06
C LEU A 159 4.18 -3.02 8.08
N THR A 160 5.30 -2.44 7.67
CA THR A 160 6.23 -3.06 6.72
C THR A 160 6.87 -4.34 7.28
N ASP A 161 7.13 -4.41 8.58
CA ASP A 161 7.64 -5.60 9.26
C ASP A 161 6.56 -6.70 9.32
N ARG A 162 5.28 -6.34 9.52
CA ARG A 162 4.15 -7.31 9.50
C ARG A 162 3.93 -7.97 8.14
N ILE A 163 4.24 -7.26 7.06
CA ILE A 163 4.06 -7.73 5.68
C ILE A 163 5.39 -8.08 4.98
N HIS A 164 6.49 -8.09 5.73
CA HIS A 164 7.83 -8.35 5.21
C HIS A 164 7.94 -9.75 4.58
N HIS A 165 7.25 -10.73 5.16
CA HIS A 165 7.22 -12.08 4.62
C HIS A 165 6.68 -12.10 3.20
N GLU A 166 5.52 -11.47 2.97
CA GLU A 166 4.92 -11.36 1.65
C GLU A 166 5.73 -10.47 0.72
N GLN A 167 6.45 -9.46 1.21
CA GLN A 167 7.37 -8.68 0.36
C GLN A 167 8.44 -9.59 -0.25
N THR A 168 9.02 -10.45 0.59
CA THR A 168 10.05 -11.40 0.16
C THR A 168 9.47 -12.46 -0.78
N GLU A 169 8.27 -12.98 -0.47
CA GLU A 169 7.60 -14.01 -1.25
C GLU A 169 7.12 -13.50 -2.62
N PHE A 170 6.55 -12.29 -2.67
CA PHE A 170 6.02 -11.70 -3.89
C PHE A 170 7.14 -11.25 -4.81
N GLY A 171 8.24 -10.76 -4.22
CA GLY A 171 9.42 -10.32 -4.94
C GLY A 171 9.13 -9.22 -5.94
N TYR A 172 9.93 -9.20 -7.01
CA TYR A 172 9.86 -8.21 -8.08
C TYR A 172 10.17 -8.89 -9.42
N PHE A 173 9.86 -8.20 -10.51
CA PHE A 173 10.26 -8.63 -11.84
C PHE A 173 11.73 -8.30 -12.07
N LEU A 174 12.50 -9.25 -12.59
CA LEU A 174 13.90 -9.04 -12.99
C LEU A 174 14.16 -9.66 -14.36
N SER A 175 14.79 -8.90 -15.24
CA SER A 175 15.28 -9.38 -16.52
C SER A 175 16.71 -8.93 -16.78
N ARG A 176 17.49 -9.75 -17.49
CA ARG A 176 18.84 -9.43 -17.92
C ARG A 176 19.03 -9.82 -19.38
N GLY A 177 19.43 -8.87 -20.21
CA GLY A 177 19.65 -9.12 -21.64
C GLY A 177 18.42 -9.74 -22.34
N GLY A 178 17.21 -9.32 -21.96
CA GLY A 178 15.95 -9.84 -22.50
C GLY A 178 15.48 -11.19 -21.92
N THR A 179 16.28 -11.86 -21.09
CA THR A 179 15.88 -13.08 -20.39
C THR A 179 15.23 -12.73 -19.06
N VAL A 180 14.02 -13.24 -18.80
CA VAL A 180 13.32 -13.08 -17.52
C VAL A 180 13.93 -14.01 -16.49
N LEU A 181 14.46 -13.44 -15.40
CA LEU A 181 15.05 -14.16 -14.27
C LEU A 181 14.03 -14.36 -13.14
N LEU A 182 13.25 -13.32 -12.84
CA LEU A 182 12.23 -13.34 -11.79
C LEU A 182 10.94 -12.70 -12.29
N ARG A 183 9.80 -13.21 -11.80
CA ARG A 183 8.49 -12.61 -11.97
C ARG A 183 7.88 -12.34 -10.61
N GLN A 184 7.31 -11.16 -10.45
CA GLN A 184 6.52 -10.83 -9.28
C GLN A 184 5.28 -11.75 -9.21
N SER A 185 5.05 -12.35 -8.06
CA SER A 185 3.99 -13.38 -7.86
C SER A 185 2.78 -12.87 -7.07
N GLY A 186 2.85 -11.64 -6.57
CA GLY A 186 1.78 -10.99 -5.82
C GLY A 186 1.95 -9.48 -5.74
N VAL A 187 0.91 -8.76 -5.32
CA VAL A 187 0.93 -7.29 -5.16
C VAL A 187 0.36 -6.85 -3.83
N PHE A 188 0.86 -5.70 -3.35
CA PHE A 188 0.26 -4.96 -2.26
C PHE A 188 -0.79 -4.01 -2.83
N ARG A 189 -2.05 -4.23 -2.45
CA ARG A 189 -3.15 -3.35 -2.78
C ARG A 189 -3.46 -2.44 -1.61
N THR A 190 -3.27 -1.14 -1.78
CA THR A 190 -3.61 -0.16 -0.74
C THR A 190 -5.00 0.42 -0.97
N ASN A 191 -5.86 0.36 0.05
CA ASN A 191 -7.18 0.97 0.04
C ASN A 191 -7.21 2.18 0.99
N CYS A 192 -7.82 3.28 0.54
CA CYS A 192 -8.04 4.49 1.34
C CYS A 192 -9.30 5.22 0.85
N VAL A 193 -10.02 5.89 1.77
CA VAL A 193 -11.22 6.69 1.46
C VAL A 193 -10.84 8.12 1.03
N ASP A 194 -9.82 8.73 1.66
CA ASP A 194 -9.38 10.11 1.35
C ASP A 194 -7.89 10.20 0.97
N CYS A 195 -7.64 10.87 -0.16
CA CYS A 195 -6.42 11.49 -0.72
C CYS A 195 -5.07 10.74 -0.81
N LEU A 196 -4.40 11.05 -1.93
CA LEU A 196 -3.16 10.50 -2.46
C LEU A 196 -2.00 10.32 -1.45
N ASP A 197 -1.90 11.17 -0.43
CA ASP A 197 -0.66 11.31 0.34
C ASP A 197 -0.33 10.07 1.19
N ARG A 198 -1.35 9.48 1.85
CA ARG A 198 -1.17 8.30 2.71
C ARG A 198 -0.79 7.06 1.90
N THR A 199 -1.37 6.90 0.72
CA THR A 199 -1.09 5.77 -0.17
C THR A 199 0.27 5.93 -0.85
N ASN A 200 0.63 7.14 -1.27
CA ASN A 200 1.89 7.41 -1.95
C ASN A 200 3.08 7.15 -1.02
N VAL A 201 2.99 7.53 0.26
CA VAL A 201 4.04 7.28 1.24
C VAL A 201 4.29 5.77 1.43
N LEU A 202 3.23 4.97 1.58
CA LEU A 202 3.37 3.53 1.74
C LEU A 202 3.92 2.86 0.48
N GLN A 203 3.44 3.24 -0.70
CA GLN A 203 3.92 2.72 -1.98
C GLN A 203 5.42 3.00 -2.15
N SER A 204 5.85 4.25 -1.91
CA SER A 204 7.26 4.63 -2.00
C SER A 204 8.15 3.85 -1.02
N GLU A 205 7.73 3.65 0.23
CA GLU A 205 8.54 2.88 1.20
C GLU A 205 8.64 1.39 0.83
N LEU A 206 7.55 0.77 0.37
CA LEU A 206 7.56 -0.63 -0.06
C LEU A 206 8.49 -0.84 -1.24
N ALA A 207 8.38 0.02 -2.25
CA ALA A 207 9.18 -0.11 -3.45
C ALA A 207 10.66 0.23 -3.20
N ARG A 208 10.95 1.20 -2.32
CA ARG A 208 12.31 1.49 -1.84
C ARG A 208 12.96 0.26 -1.21
N ARG A 209 12.25 -0.47 -0.35
CA ARG A 209 12.78 -1.70 0.26
C ARG A 209 13.03 -2.80 -0.77
N GLN A 210 12.16 -2.92 -1.77
CA GLN A 210 12.27 -4.00 -2.76
C GLN A 210 13.37 -3.77 -3.79
N LEU A 211 13.66 -2.52 -4.12
CA LEU A 211 14.59 -2.15 -5.21
C LEU A 211 15.99 -1.71 -4.72
N ILE A 212 16.17 -1.50 -3.41
CA ILE A 212 17.48 -1.12 -2.81
C ILE A 212 18.10 -2.28 -2.00
N ALA A 213 17.33 -3.31 -1.66
CA ALA A 213 17.84 -4.53 -1.01
C ALA A 213 18.64 -5.41 -1.98
#